data_AF-A0A286GHV8-F1
#
_entry.id   AF-A0A286GHV8-F1
#
_cell.length_a   1.000
_cell.length_b   1.000
_cell.length_c   1.000
_cell.angle_alpha   90.00
_cell.angle_beta   90.00
_cell.angle_gamma   90.00
#
_symmetry.space_group_name_H-M   'P 1'
#
loop_
_entity.id
_entity.type
_entity.pdbx_description
1 polymer ?
#
loop_
_entity_poly.entity_id
_entity_poly.type
_entity_poly.pdbx_seq_one_letter_code
_entity_poly.pdbx_strand_id
1 'polypeptide(L)'
;MVFDSPRADRTAAADPAADRTTARRLTVIFNPTAGGNRRRRLHATLKHLAEAGCVVTLRETGKAGDAEVFAADAVPEDCDVLVVAGGDGTINEAINGLVAAGSRVPLGIIPLGTANVLAHEIGLPLAPRTVARALAEGPVRRIHLGRAGDRRFTLMAGAGFDAVVVEHVSLPLKRLLGKGAYVWEMLRQSRRYRFPTLTVTDHATGATHEAATAVALNGRRYGGPFVVVREGGLTEPCLDMVLLKRKGMWNVIRYSVGLATGRLADFADVEVLRSTAFTIDGGRAHEPVQGDGDIIARLPTRMSVADETVGLVFPA
;
A
#
# COMPACT_ATOMS: atom_id res chain seq x y z
N MET A 1 -27.21 66.78 -19.07
CA MET A 1 -26.09 65.85 -19.33
C MET A 1 -25.80 65.18 -17.99
N VAL A 2 -26.40 64.02 -17.67
CA VAL A 2 -26.16 62.64 -18.16
C VAL A 2 -24.81 62.07 -17.69
N PHE A 3 -24.88 60.82 -17.18
CA PHE A 3 -23.90 59.87 -16.62
C PHE A 3 -23.68 60.02 -15.10
N ASP A 4 -24.24 59.21 -14.19
CA ASP A 4 -24.62 57.78 -14.11
C ASP A 4 -23.46 56.78 -13.91
N SER A 5 -23.54 56.11 -12.75
CA SER A 5 -23.04 54.77 -12.38
C SER A 5 -21.56 54.57 -11.93
N PRO A 6 -21.24 53.51 -11.14
CA PRO A 6 -21.72 53.28 -9.76
C PRO A 6 -20.61 52.73 -8.81
N ARG A 7 -20.93 52.67 -7.51
CA ARG A 7 -20.13 51.97 -6.48
C ARG A 7 -20.01 50.48 -6.82
N ALA A 8 -18.77 49.99 -6.93
CA ALA A 8 -18.50 48.56 -7.00
C ALA A 8 -18.78 47.91 -5.64
N ASP A 9 -19.84 47.13 -5.63
CA ASP A 9 -20.21 46.19 -4.58
C ASP A 9 -19.08 45.16 -4.42
N ARG A 10 -18.43 45.15 -3.25
CA ARG A 10 -17.53 44.05 -2.87
C ARG A 10 -18.41 42.90 -2.42
N THR A 11 -18.86 42.10 -3.38
CA THR A 11 -19.31 40.74 -3.10
C THR A 11 -18.13 39.98 -2.51
N ALA A 12 -18.12 39.84 -1.18
CA ALA A 12 -17.30 38.89 -0.49
C ALA A 12 -17.65 37.51 -1.05
N ALA A 13 -16.75 36.93 -1.84
CA ALA A 13 -16.84 35.56 -2.28
C ALA A 13 -16.91 34.68 -1.02
N ALA A 14 -18.03 33.99 -0.86
CA ALA A 14 -18.25 33.06 0.22
C ALA A 14 -17.19 31.96 0.20
N ASP A 15 -16.65 31.67 1.38
CA ASP A 15 -15.73 30.56 1.65
C ASP A 15 -16.47 29.22 1.40
N PRO A 16 -16.00 28.32 0.50
CA PRO A 16 -16.71 27.09 0.16
C PRO A 16 -16.69 26.02 1.28
N ALA A 17 -16.22 26.35 2.47
CA ALA A 17 -16.07 25.43 3.60
C ALA A 17 -17.27 25.39 4.57
N ALA A 18 -18.35 26.13 4.33
CA ALA A 18 -19.44 26.31 5.29
C ALA A 18 -20.81 25.84 4.78
N ASP A 19 -20.90 24.64 4.23
CA ASP A 19 -22.16 23.87 4.18
C ASP A 19 -21.85 22.37 4.06
N ARG A 20 -21.86 21.64 5.18
CA ARG A 20 -21.85 20.17 5.19
C ARG A 20 -23.10 19.67 5.90
N THR A 21 -24.25 20.01 5.34
CA THR A 21 -25.55 19.45 5.71
C THR A 21 -25.84 18.10 5.03
N THR A 22 -24.95 17.61 4.16
CA THR A 22 -25.11 16.33 3.46
C THR A 22 -24.29 15.20 4.11
N ALA A 23 -24.96 14.06 4.32
CA ALA A 23 -24.34 12.85 4.83
C ALA A 23 -23.24 12.33 3.89
N ARG A 24 -22.03 12.06 4.42
CA ARG A 24 -20.91 11.52 3.64
C ARG A 24 -21.24 10.11 3.14
N ARG A 25 -21.11 9.88 1.82
CA ARG A 25 -21.42 8.62 1.14
C ARG A 25 -20.17 7.77 0.98
N LEU A 26 -20.23 6.55 1.50
CA LEU A 26 -19.10 5.62 1.54
C LEU A 26 -19.49 4.34 0.80
N THR A 27 -18.72 3.97 -0.23
CA THR A 27 -18.82 2.62 -0.81
C THR A 27 -17.77 1.73 -0.19
N VAL A 28 -18.18 0.72 0.56
CA VAL A 28 -17.28 -0.22 1.24
C VAL A 28 -17.12 -1.48 0.39
N ILE A 29 -15.91 -1.74 -0.10
CA ILE A 29 -15.52 -3.03 -0.68
C ILE A 29 -15.01 -3.92 0.46
N PHE A 30 -15.66 -5.05 0.70
CA PHE A 30 -15.33 -5.97 1.77
C PHE A 30 -14.76 -7.29 1.25
N ASN A 31 -13.57 -7.67 1.74
CA ASN A 31 -12.99 -8.98 1.50
C ASN A 31 -13.35 -9.96 2.64
N PRO A 32 -14.26 -10.93 2.41
CA PRO A 32 -14.71 -11.87 3.43
C PRO A 32 -13.71 -12.98 3.71
N THR A 33 -12.49 -12.91 3.19
CA THR A 33 -11.39 -13.84 3.49
C THR A 33 -10.20 -13.16 4.18
N ALA A 34 -10.23 -11.84 4.37
CA ALA A 34 -9.15 -11.08 4.98
C ALA A 34 -9.14 -11.21 6.51
N GLY A 35 -8.15 -11.91 7.06
CA GLY A 35 -7.84 -11.94 8.50
C GLY A 35 -8.91 -12.58 9.41
N GLY A 36 -8.58 -12.65 10.71
CA GLY A 36 -9.46 -13.16 11.75
C GLY A 36 -10.44 -12.10 12.26
N ASN A 37 -11.63 -12.52 12.74
CA ASN A 37 -12.63 -11.63 13.34
C ASN A 37 -13.17 -10.48 12.45
N ARG A 38 -12.90 -10.54 11.14
CA ARG A 38 -13.19 -9.50 10.15
C ARG A 38 -14.64 -9.01 10.13
N ARG A 39 -15.64 -9.90 10.13
CA ARG A 39 -17.06 -9.51 10.14
C ARG A 39 -17.43 -8.74 11.40
N ARG A 40 -16.94 -9.16 12.57
CA ARG A 40 -17.17 -8.43 13.84
C ARG A 40 -16.58 -7.02 13.78
N ARG A 41 -15.34 -6.87 13.31
CA ARG A 41 -14.67 -5.57 13.19
C ARG A 41 -15.34 -4.67 12.14
N LEU A 42 -15.74 -5.23 11.01
CA LEU A 42 -16.52 -4.54 9.99
C LEU A 42 -17.82 -4.01 10.60
N HIS A 43 -18.67 -4.88 11.16
CA HIS A 43 -19.96 -4.47 11.73
C HIS A 43 -19.81 -3.39 12.81
N ALA A 44 -18.80 -3.51 13.69
CA ALA A 44 -18.52 -2.49 14.68
C ALA A 44 -18.14 -1.14 14.05
N THR A 45 -17.37 -1.16 12.97
CA THR A 45 -16.96 0.07 12.25
C THR A 45 -18.16 0.68 11.52
N LEU A 46 -18.97 -0.14 10.84
CA LEU A 46 -20.18 0.28 10.14
C LEU A 46 -21.20 0.90 11.10
N LYS A 47 -21.35 0.35 12.31
CA LYS A 47 -22.19 0.92 13.35
C LYS A 47 -21.76 2.35 13.69
N HIS A 48 -20.46 2.57 13.91
CA HIS A 48 -19.93 3.90 14.23
C HIS A 48 -20.02 4.87 13.04
N LEU A 49 -19.93 4.38 11.79
CA LEU A 49 -20.17 5.21 10.61
C LEU A 49 -21.62 5.66 10.50
N ALA A 50 -22.57 4.77 10.80
CA ALA A 50 -23.99 5.11 10.85
C ALA A 50 -24.28 6.12 11.98
N GLU A 51 -23.68 5.95 13.16
CA GLU A 51 -23.77 6.92 14.28
C GLU A 51 -23.18 8.29 13.91
N ALA A 52 -22.17 8.33 13.03
CA ALA A 52 -21.59 9.57 12.49
C ALA A 52 -22.39 10.15 11.30
N GLY A 53 -23.54 9.56 10.95
CA GLY A 53 -24.41 10.04 9.87
C GLY A 53 -23.91 9.73 8.46
N CYS A 54 -22.97 8.80 8.28
CA CYS A 54 -22.52 8.38 6.95
C CYS A 54 -23.54 7.43 6.29
N VAL A 55 -23.73 7.55 4.98
CA VAL A 55 -24.50 6.59 4.16
C VAL A 55 -23.53 5.56 3.59
N VAL A 56 -23.76 4.28 3.86
CA VAL A 56 -22.84 3.21 3.47
C VAL A 56 -23.48 2.23 2.48
N THR A 57 -22.82 2.02 1.35
CA THR A 57 -23.11 0.94 0.40
C THR A 57 -22.04 -0.14 0.53
N LEU A 58 -22.42 -1.41 0.68
CA LEU A 58 -21.48 -2.53 0.86
C LEU A 58 -21.41 -3.42 -0.40
N ARG A 59 -20.20 -3.67 -0.91
CA ARG A 59 -19.90 -4.64 -1.98
C ARG A 59 -18.96 -5.72 -1.43
N GLU A 60 -19.38 -6.98 -1.43
CA GLU A 60 -18.54 -8.11 -0.97
C GLU A 60 -17.80 -8.74 -2.15
N THR A 61 -16.48 -8.94 -2.05
CA THR A 61 -15.68 -9.62 -3.08
C THR A 61 -15.93 -11.13 -3.04
N GLY A 62 -16.10 -11.77 -4.21
CA GLY A 62 -16.19 -13.22 -4.35
C GLY A 62 -14.86 -13.89 -4.73
N LYS A 63 -13.98 -13.19 -5.45
CA LYS A 63 -12.69 -13.70 -5.94
C LYS A 63 -11.62 -12.61 -6.00
N ALA A 64 -10.38 -13.02 -6.24
CA ALA A 64 -9.27 -12.09 -6.48
C ALA A 64 -9.55 -11.23 -7.72
N GLY A 65 -9.20 -9.95 -7.65
CA GLY A 65 -9.46 -8.95 -8.69
C GLY A 65 -10.84 -8.28 -8.61
N ASP A 66 -11.76 -8.77 -7.79
CA ASP A 66 -13.08 -8.12 -7.64
C ASP A 66 -12.94 -6.72 -7.04
N ALA A 67 -12.00 -6.50 -6.11
CA ALA A 67 -11.81 -5.16 -5.53
C ALA A 67 -11.28 -4.16 -6.57
N GLU A 68 -10.47 -4.62 -7.52
CA GLU A 68 -9.98 -3.82 -8.65
C GLU A 68 -11.14 -3.41 -9.57
N VAL A 69 -12.00 -4.37 -9.95
CA VAL A 69 -13.20 -4.10 -10.76
C VAL A 69 -14.14 -3.13 -10.04
N PHE A 70 -14.44 -3.38 -8.76
CA PHE A 70 -15.37 -2.55 -8.00
C PHE A 70 -14.85 -1.14 -7.76
N ALA A 71 -13.53 -0.97 -7.66
CA ALA A 71 -12.91 0.33 -7.51
C ALA A 71 -12.88 1.13 -8.81
N ALA A 72 -12.74 0.45 -9.96
CA ALA A 72 -12.85 1.10 -11.26
C ALA A 72 -14.25 1.69 -11.53
N ASP A 73 -15.30 1.11 -10.95
CA ASP A 73 -16.68 1.63 -11.01
C ASP A 73 -16.90 2.88 -10.13
N ALA A 74 -15.97 3.24 -9.26
CA ALA A 74 -16.18 4.28 -8.26
C ALA A 74 -16.00 5.69 -8.86
N VAL A 75 -17.10 6.45 -8.92
CA VAL A 75 -17.13 7.82 -9.43
C VAL A 75 -17.51 8.84 -8.33
N PRO A 76 -16.98 10.08 -8.37
CA PRO A 76 -17.26 11.10 -7.35
C PRO A 76 -18.75 11.46 -7.21
N GLU A 77 -19.53 11.29 -8.27
CA GLU A 77 -20.96 11.58 -8.31
C GLU A 77 -21.74 10.68 -7.35
N ASP A 78 -21.31 9.44 -7.13
CA ASP A 78 -22.02 8.42 -6.34
C ASP A 78 -21.33 8.08 -5.02
N CYS A 79 -20.06 8.45 -4.86
CA CYS A 79 -19.22 8.01 -3.76
C CYS A 79 -18.22 9.09 -3.34
N ASP A 80 -18.31 9.54 -2.10
CA ASP A 80 -17.38 10.56 -1.57
C ASP A 80 -16.06 9.94 -1.10
N VAL A 81 -16.09 8.66 -0.68
CA VAL A 81 -14.91 7.86 -0.33
C VAL A 81 -15.15 6.39 -0.65
N LEU A 82 -14.25 5.79 -1.43
CA LEU A 82 -14.19 4.35 -1.60
C LEU A 82 -13.43 3.72 -0.44
N VAL A 83 -14.08 2.89 0.35
CA VAL A 83 -13.51 2.27 1.55
C VAL A 83 -13.18 0.81 1.30
N VAL A 84 -11.93 0.40 1.50
CA VAL A 84 -11.54 -1.01 1.42
C VAL A 84 -11.46 -1.64 2.79
N ALA A 85 -12.37 -2.58 3.06
CA ALA A 85 -12.38 -3.42 4.24
C ALA A 85 -11.68 -4.75 3.97
N GLY A 86 -10.35 -4.76 4.11
CA GLY A 86 -9.51 -5.89 3.70
C GLY A 86 -8.09 -5.82 4.26
N GLY A 87 -7.19 -6.61 3.67
CA GLY A 87 -5.75 -6.52 3.91
C GLY A 87 -5.04 -5.71 2.82
N ASP A 88 -3.72 -5.59 2.94
CA ASP A 88 -2.88 -4.76 2.05
C ASP A 88 -3.02 -5.15 0.56
N GLY A 89 -3.17 -6.44 0.22
CA GLY A 89 -3.41 -6.88 -1.17
C GLY A 89 -4.78 -6.45 -1.74
N THR A 90 -5.85 -6.49 -0.94
CA THR A 90 -7.17 -5.98 -1.38
C THR A 90 -7.15 -4.47 -1.57
N ILE A 91 -6.37 -3.77 -0.74
CA ILE A 91 -6.14 -2.33 -0.88
C ILE A 91 -5.38 -2.06 -2.20
N ASN A 92 -4.34 -2.86 -2.50
CA ASN A 92 -3.59 -2.76 -3.75
C ASN A 92 -4.47 -3.00 -5.00
N GLU A 93 -5.34 -4.02 -4.97
CA GLU A 93 -6.32 -4.26 -6.04
C GLU A 93 -7.19 -3.02 -6.29
N ALA A 94 -7.78 -2.46 -5.24
CA ALA A 94 -8.62 -1.26 -5.36
C ALA A 94 -7.85 -0.04 -5.89
N ILE A 95 -6.59 0.15 -5.46
CA ILE A 95 -5.73 1.23 -5.96
C ILE A 95 -5.48 1.08 -7.46
N ASN A 96 -5.15 -0.12 -7.93
CA ASN A 96 -4.95 -0.35 -9.36
C ASN A 96 -6.25 -0.09 -10.16
N GLY A 97 -7.42 -0.42 -9.60
CA GLY A 97 -8.72 -0.12 -10.20
C GLY A 97 -9.01 1.37 -10.32
N LEU A 98 -8.78 2.13 -9.24
CA LEU A 98 -8.91 3.60 -9.24
C LEU A 98 -7.98 4.25 -10.27
N VAL A 99 -6.72 3.80 -10.32
CA VAL A 99 -5.72 4.32 -11.27
C VAL A 99 -6.12 3.99 -12.71
N ALA A 100 -6.54 2.76 -12.99
CA ALA A 100 -6.97 2.35 -14.33
C ALA A 100 -8.18 3.15 -14.85
N ALA A 101 -9.11 3.50 -13.95
CA ALA A 101 -10.28 4.32 -14.29
C ALA A 101 -9.99 5.84 -14.30
N GLY A 102 -8.79 6.27 -13.89
CA GLY A 102 -8.50 7.71 -13.68
C GLY A 102 -9.38 8.35 -12.60
N SER A 103 -9.91 7.54 -11.68
CA SER A 103 -10.84 8.01 -10.65
C SER A 103 -10.15 8.90 -9.63
N ARG A 104 -10.85 9.96 -9.22
CA ARG A 104 -10.39 10.91 -8.18
C ARG A 104 -11.03 10.66 -6.82
N VAL A 105 -11.84 9.61 -6.69
CA VAL A 105 -12.48 9.24 -5.43
C VAL A 105 -11.39 8.89 -4.40
N PRO A 106 -11.37 9.54 -3.23
CA PRO A 106 -10.45 9.19 -2.17
C PRO A 106 -10.64 7.76 -1.68
N LEU A 107 -9.55 7.09 -1.38
CA LEU A 107 -9.51 5.78 -0.75
C LEU A 107 -9.54 5.93 0.77
N GLY A 108 -10.37 5.14 1.45
CA GLY A 108 -10.32 4.89 2.89
C GLY A 108 -10.07 3.42 3.17
N ILE A 109 -9.62 3.07 4.37
CA ILE A 109 -9.35 1.67 4.73
C ILE A 109 -10.02 1.28 6.05
N ILE A 110 -10.58 0.08 6.07
CA ILE A 110 -10.90 -0.65 7.30
C ILE A 110 -9.90 -1.81 7.38
N PRO A 111 -8.84 -1.70 8.20
CA PRO A 111 -7.74 -2.67 8.20
C PRO A 111 -8.17 -3.99 8.85
N LEU A 112 -8.51 -4.97 8.03
CA LEU A 112 -8.96 -6.31 8.43
C LEU A 112 -7.89 -7.39 8.19
N GLY A 113 -6.81 -7.06 7.52
CA GLY A 113 -5.70 -7.97 7.24
C GLY A 113 -4.85 -8.33 8.46
N THR A 114 -3.86 -9.19 8.22
CA THR A 114 -2.95 -9.70 9.25
C THR A 114 -1.76 -8.76 9.51
N ALA A 115 -1.27 -8.07 8.46
CA ALA A 115 -0.14 -7.14 8.55
C ALA A 115 -0.61 -5.68 8.71
N ASN A 116 -1.58 -5.24 7.91
CA ASN A 116 -2.15 -3.89 7.93
C ASN A 116 -1.05 -2.82 7.85
N VAL A 117 -0.08 -3.04 6.97
CA VAL A 117 1.11 -2.19 6.86
C VAL A 117 0.70 -0.77 6.50
N LEU A 118 -0.27 -0.58 5.59
CA LEU A 118 -0.74 0.76 5.23
C LEU A 118 -1.37 1.50 6.43
N ALA A 119 -2.14 0.80 7.27
CA ALA A 119 -2.70 1.40 8.48
C ALA A 119 -1.62 1.83 9.45
N HIS A 120 -0.58 1.00 9.64
CA HIS A 120 0.59 1.40 10.43
C HIS A 120 1.35 2.58 9.79
N GLU A 121 1.43 2.61 8.46
CA GLU A 121 2.15 3.65 7.73
C GLU A 121 1.55 5.04 7.92
N ILE A 122 0.22 5.13 7.82
CA ILE A 122 -0.53 6.38 8.05
C ILE A 122 -0.86 6.65 9.52
N GLY A 123 -0.43 5.77 10.44
CA GLY A 123 -0.68 5.91 11.87
C GLY A 123 -2.14 5.69 12.28
N LEU A 124 -2.93 4.96 11.51
CA LEU A 124 -4.35 4.69 11.78
C LEU A 124 -4.50 3.62 12.90
N PRO A 125 -5.06 3.98 14.07
CA PRO A 125 -5.37 2.99 15.10
C PRO A 125 -6.44 2.01 14.63
N LEU A 126 -6.28 0.73 14.96
CA LEU A 126 -7.10 -0.37 14.42
C LEU A 126 -8.48 -0.50 15.09
N ALA A 127 -8.78 0.34 16.09
CA ALA A 127 -10.04 0.31 16.83
C ALA A 127 -11.20 0.78 15.94
N PRO A 128 -12.34 0.04 15.89
CA PRO A 128 -13.46 0.36 14.99
C PRO A 128 -13.95 1.81 15.07
N ARG A 129 -14.05 2.37 16.28
CA ARG A 129 -14.47 3.77 16.48
C ARG A 129 -13.49 4.77 15.87
N THR A 130 -12.19 4.53 16.01
CA THR A 130 -11.16 5.42 15.44
C THR A 130 -11.12 5.33 13.93
N VAL A 131 -11.26 4.12 13.38
CA VAL A 131 -11.38 3.90 11.93
C VAL A 131 -12.60 4.61 11.37
N ALA A 132 -13.77 4.44 12.00
CA ALA A 132 -14.99 5.11 11.58
C ALA A 132 -14.85 6.65 11.62
N ARG A 133 -14.26 7.20 12.67
CA ARG A 133 -13.99 8.64 12.77
C ARG A 133 -13.08 9.13 11.65
N ALA A 134 -11.98 8.43 11.37
CA ALA A 134 -11.09 8.78 10.27
C ALA A 134 -11.84 8.77 8.93
N LEU A 135 -12.67 7.76 8.66
CA LEU A 135 -13.45 7.68 7.43
C LEU A 135 -14.53 8.78 7.32
N ALA A 136 -15.15 9.16 8.43
CA ALA A 136 -16.19 10.18 8.48
C ALA A 136 -15.61 11.60 8.35
N GLU A 137 -14.50 11.89 9.03
CA GLU A 137 -14.02 13.26 9.27
C GLU A 137 -12.58 13.50 8.81
N GLY A 138 -11.81 12.43 8.59
CA GLY A 138 -10.37 12.50 8.38
C GLY A 138 -9.96 13.25 7.12
N PRO A 139 -8.81 13.94 7.15
CA PRO A 139 -8.30 14.68 6.01
C PRO A 139 -7.88 13.73 4.88
N VAL A 140 -8.09 14.16 3.65
CA VAL A 140 -7.57 13.46 2.46
C VAL A 140 -6.21 14.02 2.12
N ARG A 141 -5.19 13.15 2.02
CA ARG A 141 -3.85 13.52 1.54
C ARG A 141 -3.53 12.73 0.28
N ARG A 142 -2.82 13.34 -0.66
CA ARG A 142 -2.30 12.64 -1.83
C ARG A 142 -1.14 11.76 -1.42
N ILE A 143 -1.18 10.50 -1.84
CA ILE A 143 -0.07 9.57 -1.74
C ILE A 143 0.48 9.25 -3.14
N HIS A 144 1.80 9.12 -3.21
CA HIS A 144 2.49 8.57 -4.35
C HIS A 144 2.43 7.05 -4.30
N LEU A 145 2.48 6.43 -5.47
CA LEU A 145 2.53 4.99 -5.63
C LEU A 145 3.89 4.60 -6.21
N GLY A 146 4.32 3.38 -5.94
CA GLY A 146 5.34 2.73 -6.73
C GLY A 146 4.74 2.04 -7.95
N ARG A 147 5.55 1.82 -8.98
CA ARG A 147 5.21 1.07 -10.19
C ARG A 147 6.31 0.05 -10.47
N ALA A 148 5.93 -1.19 -10.74
CA ALA A 148 6.82 -2.22 -11.28
C ALA A 148 6.14 -2.88 -12.48
N GLY A 149 6.73 -2.74 -13.67
CA GLY A 149 6.03 -3.02 -14.92
C GLY A 149 4.75 -2.16 -15.03
N ASP A 150 3.62 -2.80 -15.32
CA ASP A 150 2.32 -2.11 -15.44
C ASP A 150 1.54 -2.02 -14.12
N ARG A 151 2.01 -2.69 -13.07
CA ARG A 151 1.32 -2.78 -11.78
C ARG A 151 1.80 -1.71 -10.81
N ARG A 152 0.86 -1.11 -10.09
CA ARG A 152 1.17 -0.19 -8.99
C ARG A 152 1.32 -0.96 -7.68
N PHE A 153 2.27 -0.56 -6.86
CA PHE A 153 2.42 -1.00 -5.48
C PHE A 153 2.33 0.20 -4.53
N THR A 154 1.76 -0.04 -3.36
CA THR A 154 1.46 0.99 -2.36
C THR A 154 2.58 1.10 -1.35
N LEU A 155 3.16 -0.04 -0.94
CA LEU A 155 4.07 -0.12 0.20
C LEU A 155 5.45 -0.57 -0.23
N MET A 156 5.53 -1.67 -0.99
CA MET A 156 6.81 -2.18 -1.44
C MET A 156 6.71 -3.04 -2.69
N ALA A 157 7.81 -3.10 -3.44
CA ALA A 157 8.06 -4.15 -4.43
C ALA A 157 9.50 -4.62 -4.34
N GLY A 158 9.76 -5.90 -4.59
CA GLY A 158 11.10 -6.45 -4.37
C GLY A 158 11.31 -7.80 -5.04
N ALA A 159 12.59 -8.09 -5.24
CA ALA A 159 13.08 -9.34 -5.79
C ALA A 159 14.11 -9.97 -4.84
N GLY A 160 14.11 -11.30 -4.81
CA GLY A 160 14.97 -12.06 -3.91
C GLY A 160 14.21 -13.20 -3.24
N PHE A 161 14.73 -13.63 -2.09
CA PHE A 161 14.18 -14.77 -1.36
C PHE A 161 12.72 -14.54 -0.92
N ASP A 162 12.38 -13.31 -0.55
CA ASP A 162 11.03 -12.94 -0.11
C ASP A 162 10.00 -13.06 -1.24
N ALA A 163 10.35 -12.62 -2.46
CA ALA A 163 9.50 -12.77 -3.64
C ALA A 163 9.27 -14.25 -3.99
N VAL A 164 10.29 -15.10 -3.87
CA VAL A 164 10.15 -16.54 -4.10
C VAL A 164 9.24 -17.20 -3.05
N VAL A 165 9.32 -16.76 -1.79
CA VAL A 165 8.40 -17.22 -0.75
C VAL A 165 6.97 -16.84 -1.10
N VAL A 166 6.72 -15.58 -1.48
CA VAL A 166 5.39 -15.08 -1.86
C VAL A 166 4.80 -15.87 -3.03
N GLU A 167 5.61 -16.16 -4.05
CA GLU A 167 5.20 -16.96 -5.21
C GLU A 167 4.70 -18.37 -4.82
N HIS A 168 5.32 -18.98 -3.81
CA HIS A 168 5.02 -20.36 -3.41
C HIS A 168 4.03 -20.46 -2.25
N VAL A 169 3.69 -19.37 -1.58
CA VAL A 169 2.63 -19.34 -0.57
C VAL A 169 1.28 -19.52 -1.27
N SER A 170 0.75 -20.73 -1.19
CA SER A 170 -0.58 -21.01 -1.75
C SER A 170 -1.68 -20.25 -1.00
N LEU A 171 -2.73 -19.81 -1.72
CA LEU A 171 -3.88 -19.12 -1.13
C LEU A 171 -4.56 -19.90 0.01
N PRO A 172 -4.75 -21.23 -0.06
CA PRO A 172 -5.27 -22.01 1.07
C PRO A 172 -4.36 -21.94 2.29
N LEU A 173 -3.03 -22.02 2.10
CA LEU A 173 -2.06 -21.93 3.19
C LEU A 173 -2.05 -20.53 3.82
N LYS A 174 -2.10 -19.46 2.99
CA LYS A 174 -2.24 -18.06 3.42
C LYS A 174 -3.48 -17.86 4.29
N ARG A 175 -4.61 -18.49 3.92
CA ARG A 175 -5.88 -18.43 4.66
C ARG A 175 -5.87 -19.26 5.95
N LEU A 176 -5.24 -20.43 5.95
CA LEU A 176 -5.25 -21.37 7.09
C LEU A 176 -4.25 -20.98 8.18
N LEU A 177 -3.01 -20.63 7.80
CA LEU A 177 -1.91 -20.42 8.73
C LEU A 177 -1.55 -18.94 8.94
N GLY A 178 -2.13 -18.02 8.16
CA GLY A 178 -1.81 -16.59 8.25
C GLY A 178 -0.30 -16.35 8.13
N LYS A 179 0.32 -15.75 9.16
CA LYS A 179 1.78 -15.54 9.22
C LYS A 179 2.59 -16.85 9.21
N GLY A 180 2.04 -17.96 9.71
CA GLY A 180 2.71 -19.27 9.74
C GLY A 180 2.92 -19.89 8.35
N ALA A 181 2.10 -19.51 7.37
CA ALA A 181 2.26 -19.94 5.97
C ALA A 181 3.60 -19.47 5.41
N TYR A 182 3.95 -18.21 5.68
CA TYR A 182 5.20 -17.61 5.24
C TYR A 182 6.40 -18.30 5.90
N VAL A 183 6.34 -18.59 7.19
CA VAL A 183 7.42 -19.31 7.90
C VAL A 183 7.62 -20.71 7.34
N TRP A 184 6.54 -21.45 7.08
CA TRP A 184 6.61 -22.78 6.49
C TRP A 184 7.26 -22.76 5.09
N GLU A 185 6.81 -21.85 4.22
CA GLU A 185 7.38 -21.73 2.88
C GLU A 185 8.83 -21.21 2.91
N MET A 186 9.18 -20.32 3.84
CA MET A 186 10.58 -19.94 4.08
C MET A 186 11.45 -21.16 4.39
N LEU A 187 11.02 -22.03 5.32
CA LEU A 187 11.76 -23.25 5.67
C LEU A 187 11.88 -24.20 4.47
N ARG A 188 10.79 -24.38 3.71
CA ARG A 188 10.77 -25.25 2.54
C ARG A 188 11.68 -24.74 1.42
N GLN A 189 11.67 -23.43 1.15
CA GLN A 189 12.47 -22.82 0.09
C GLN A 189 13.94 -22.63 0.49
N SER A 190 14.26 -22.64 1.79
CA SER A 190 15.62 -22.44 2.31
C SER A 190 16.68 -23.36 1.68
N ARG A 191 16.30 -24.59 1.29
CA ARG A 191 17.20 -25.58 0.67
C ARG A 191 17.31 -25.46 -0.86
N ARG A 192 16.37 -24.76 -1.50
CA ARG A 192 16.23 -24.71 -2.97
C ARG A 192 16.69 -23.37 -3.56
N TYR A 193 16.53 -22.30 -2.79
CA TYR A 193 16.91 -20.98 -3.22
C TYR A 193 18.42 -20.77 -3.07
N ARG A 194 19.10 -20.48 -4.18
CA ARG A 194 20.56 -20.34 -4.24
C ARG A 194 21.06 -18.91 -4.04
N PHE A 195 20.16 -17.96 -3.75
CA PHE A 195 20.52 -16.54 -3.54
C PHE A 195 21.36 -16.00 -4.70
N PRO A 196 20.79 -15.95 -5.92
CA PRO A 196 21.50 -15.38 -7.06
C PRO A 196 21.84 -13.90 -6.79
N THR A 197 22.85 -13.37 -7.49
CA THR A 197 23.18 -11.95 -7.41
C THR A 197 22.17 -11.18 -8.26
N LEU A 198 21.56 -10.18 -7.66
CA LEU A 198 20.76 -9.15 -8.32
C LEU A 198 21.64 -7.94 -8.58
N THR A 199 21.45 -7.33 -9.75
CA THR A 199 22.08 -6.08 -10.15
C THR A 199 21.03 -4.99 -10.11
N VAL A 200 21.29 -3.93 -9.35
CA VAL A 200 20.38 -2.80 -9.19
C VAL A 200 21.04 -1.54 -9.74
N THR A 201 20.42 -0.93 -10.74
CA THR A 201 20.87 0.32 -11.34
C THR A 201 19.98 1.46 -10.86
N ASP A 202 20.57 2.47 -10.25
CA ASP A 202 19.91 3.73 -9.90
C ASP A 202 19.89 4.67 -11.12
N HIS A 203 18.71 5.09 -11.56
CA HIS A 203 18.58 5.98 -12.73
C HIS A 203 18.95 7.43 -12.43
N ALA A 204 19.00 7.85 -11.16
CA ALA A 204 19.40 9.20 -10.80
C ALA A 204 20.92 9.40 -10.90
N THR A 205 21.69 8.39 -10.49
CA THR A 205 23.17 8.45 -10.45
C THR A 205 23.85 7.66 -11.58
N GLY A 206 23.15 6.70 -12.19
CA GLY A 206 23.73 5.72 -13.11
C GLY A 206 24.57 4.64 -12.41
N ALA A 207 24.67 4.67 -11.07
CA ALA A 207 25.43 3.70 -10.30
C ALA A 207 24.77 2.32 -10.32
N THR A 208 25.60 1.29 -10.26
CA THR A 208 25.16 -0.11 -10.21
C THR A 208 25.63 -0.77 -8.92
N HIS A 209 24.72 -1.51 -8.29
CA HIS A 209 24.92 -2.15 -7.00
C HIS A 209 24.56 -3.64 -7.10
N GLU A 210 25.20 -4.47 -6.29
CA GLU A 210 24.88 -5.90 -6.18
C GLU A 210 24.23 -6.24 -4.86
N ALA A 211 23.22 -7.10 -4.89
CA ALA A 211 22.53 -7.59 -3.69
C ALA A 211 22.04 -9.04 -3.85
N ALA A 212 21.77 -9.70 -2.73
CA ALA A 212 21.06 -10.99 -2.72
C ALA A 212 19.53 -10.81 -2.66
N THR A 213 19.07 -9.66 -2.17
CA THR A 213 17.66 -9.24 -2.14
C THR A 213 17.62 -7.73 -2.27
N ALA A 214 16.70 -7.25 -3.09
CA ALA A 214 16.49 -5.83 -3.37
C ALA A 214 15.01 -5.51 -3.21
N VAL A 215 14.71 -4.54 -2.34
CA VAL A 215 13.33 -4.16 -1.98
C VAL A 215 13.19 -2.65 -2.10
N ALA A 216 12.39 -2.19 -3.06
CA ALA A 216 11.94 -0.80 -3.14
C ALA A 216 10.77 -0.58 -2.18
N LEU A 217 10.92 0.38 -1.27
CA LEU A 217 9.87 0.81 -0.35
C LEU A 217 9.28 2.16 -0.82
N ASN A 218 7.95 2.27 -0.79
CA ASN A 218 7.19 3.51 -1.00
C ASN A 218 6.71 4.12 0.35
N GLY A 219 7.30 3.66 1.44
CA GLY A 219 7.00 4.06 2.81
C GLY A 219 8.05 3.48 3.75
N ARG A 220 7.84 3.61 5.06
CA ARG A 220 8.88 3.24 6.03
C ARG A 220 8.81 1.80 6.50
N ARG A 221 7.67 1.14 6.33
CA ARG A 221 7.37 -0.16 6.97
C ARG A 221 7.31 -1.33 6.00
N TYR A 222 7.65 -2.51 6.52
CA TYR A 222 7.58 -3.78 5.80
C TYR A 222 6.98 -4.88 6.69
N GLY A 223 6.03 -5.66 6.18
CA GLY A 223 5.54 -6.87 6.84
C GLY A 223 4.78 -6.66 8.17
N GLY A 224 4.36 -5.44 8.48
CA GLY A 224 3.56 -5.08 9.65
C GLY A 224 3.99 -3.74 10.24
N PRO A 225 4.19 -3.64 11.58
CA PRO A 225 4.61 -2.40 12.22
C PRO A 225 6.12 -2.11 12.11
N PHE A 226 6.89 -2.99 11.46
CA PHE A 226 8.35 -2.92 11.45
C PHE A 226 8.87 -1.83 10.53
N VAL A 227 9.65 -0.91 11.08
CA VAL A 227 10.28 0.20 10.36
C VAL A 227 11.61 -0.27 9.76
N VAL A 228 11.75 -0.11 8.44
CA VAL A 228 12.97 -0.44 7.69
C VAL A 228 13.83 0.80 7.50
N VAL A 229 13.22 1.90 7.06
CA VAL A 229 13.86 3.20 6.83
C VAL A 229 13.25 4.25 7.74
N ARG A 230 14.08 5.14 8.29
CA ARG A 230 13.65 6.13 9.29
C ARG A 230 12.96 7.35 8.66
N GLU A 231 13.37 7.69 7.44
CA GLU A 231 12.86 8.81 6.66
C GLU A 231 12.01 8.32 5.49
N GLY A 232 11.30 9.24 4.85
CA GLY A 232 10.41 8.95 3.73
C GLY A 232 8.96 8.74 4.17
N GLY A 233 8.09 8.51 3.20
CA GLY A 233 6.68 8.29 3.44
C GLY A 233 5.87 8.35 2.16
N LEU A 234 4.63 7.90 2.26
CA LEU A 234 3.71 7.79 1.13
C LEU A 234 3.41 9.13 0.44
N THR A 235 3.71 10.27 1.08
CA THR A 235 3.42 11.61 0.55
C THR A 235 4.61 12.27 -0.16
N GLU A 236 5.72 11.54 -0.32
CA GLU A 236 6.91 12.02 -1.03
C GLU A 236 7.11 11.20 -2.31
N PRO A 237 7.50 11.81 -3.44
CA PRO A 237 7.70 11.11 -4.71
C PRO A 237 9.07 10.43 -4.76
N CYS A 238 9.33 9.50 -3.84
CA CYS A 238 10.59 8.76 -3.80
C CYS A 238 10.40 7.29 -3.40
N LEU A 239 11.31 6.44 -3.84
CA LEU A 239 11.45 5.06 -3.39
C LEU A 239 12.77 4.90 -2.62
N ASP A 240 12.71 4.17 -1.52
CA ASP A 240 13.88 3.73 -0.77
C ASP A 240 14.21 2.28 -1.15
N MET A 241 15.26 2.10 -1.94
CA MET A 241 15.77 0.79 -2.35
C MET A 241 16.69 0.23 -1.27
N VAL A 242 16.21 -0.81 -0.59
CA VAL A 242 16.93 -1.55 0.45
C VAL A 242 17.60 -2.76 -0.17
N LEU A 243 18.93 -2.77 -0.11
CA LEU A 243 19.79 -3.83 -0.66
C LEU A 243 20.36 -4.68 0.48
N LEU A 244 20.01 -5.96 0.50
CA LEU A 244 20.58 -6.93 1.42
C LEU A 244 21.70 -7.69 0.71
N LYS A 245 22.97 -7.37 1.03
CA LYS A 245 24.10 -7.82 0.19
C LYS A 245 24.47 -9.28 0.38
N ARG A 246 24.35 -9.80 1.61
CA ARG A 246 24.76 -11.19 1.91
C ARG A 246 23.72 -12.24 1.52
N LYS A 247 24.22 -13.32 0.95
CA LYS A 247 23.48 -14.51 0.52
C LYS A 247 23.27 -15.51 1.67
N GLY A 248 22.31 -16.42 1.50
CA GLY A 248 22.14 -17.58 2.37
C GLY A 248 21.11 -17.41 3.48
N MET A 249 20.54 -18.53 3.93
CA MET A 249 19.44 -18.55 4.90
C MET A 249 19.82 -17.94 6.26
N TRP A 250 21.07 -18.10 6.69
CA TRP A 250 21.53 -17.46 7.93
C TRP A 250 21.40 -15.94 7.88
N ASN A 251 21.71 -15.34 6.74
CA ASN A 251 21.56 -13.90 6.55
C ASN A 251 20.09 -13.49 6.47
N VAL A 252 19.20 -14.29 5.86
CA VAL A 252 17.75 -14.05 5.90
C VAL A 252 17.25 -13.98 7.35
N ILE A 253 17.65 -14.93 8.20
CA ILE A 253 17.27 -14.94 9.61
C ILE A 253 17.84 -13.71 10.32
N ARG A 254 19.12 -13.40 10.12
CA ARG A 254 19.77 -12.23 10.71
C ARG A 254 19.08 -10.93 10.31
N TYR A 255 18.76 -10.74 9.02
CA TYR A 255 18.03 -9.56 8.54
C TYR A 255 16.61 -9.51 9.10
N SER A 256 15.93 -10.64 9.23
CA SER A 256 14.60 -10.71 9.85
C SER A 256 14.63 -10.28 11.31
N VAL A 257 15.66 -10.69 12.08
CA VAL A 257 15.87 -10.25 13.46
C VAL A 257 16.23 -8.76 13.52
N GLY A 258 17.09 -8.30 12.62
CA GLY A 258 17.42 -6.87 12.47
C GLY A 258 16.16 -6.03 12.21
N LEU A 259 15.26 -6.51 11.34
CA LEU A 259 13.99 -5.85 11.06
C LEU A 259 13.07 -5.82 12.29
N ALA A 260 12.91 -6.96 12.95
CA ALA A 260 12.06 -7.07 14.14
C ALA A 260 12.54 -6.19 15.31
N THR A 261 13.85 -5.94 15.39
CA THR A 261 14.48 -5.10 16.42
C THR A 261 14.68 -3.65 15.99
N GLY A 262 14.29 -3.27 14.77
CA GLY A 262 14.44 -1.91 14.23
C GLY A 262 15.90 -1.50 13.94
N ARG A 263 16.81 -2.48 13.81
CA ARG A 263 18.26 -2.28 13.60
C ARG A 263 18.73 -2.71 12.21
N LEU A 264 17.82 -3.08 11.31
CA LEU A 264 18.18 -3.60 9.98
C LEU A 264 19.07 -2.61 9.21
N ALA A 265 18.72 -1.33 9.21
CA ALA A 265 19.49 -0.28 8.53
C ALA A 265 20.87 -0.01 9.17
N ASP A 266 21.13 -0.49 10.39
CA ASP A 266 22.41 -0.30 11.08
C ASP A 266 23.45 -1.38 10.66
N PHE A 267 23.06 -2.39 9.89
CA PHE A 267 23.96 -3.45 9.45
C PHE A 267 24.86 -2.97 8.30
N ALA A 268 26.17 -3.21 8.42
CA ALA A 268 27.18 -2.78 7.44
C ALA A 268 27.02 -3.39 6.03
N ASP A 269 26.22 -4.44 5.89
CA ASP A 269 25.90 -5.11 4.64
C ASP A 269 24.45 -4.88 4.15
N VAL A 270 23.80 -3.88 4.72
CA VAL A 270 22.55 -3.31 4.25
C VAL A 270 22.83 -1.91 3.69
N GLU A 271 22.39 -1.67 2.48
CA GLU A 271 22.50 -0.36 1.82
C GLU A 271 21.10 0.15 1.51
N VAL A 272 20.87 1.45 1.72
CA VAL A 272 19.60 2.11 1.42
C VAL A 272 19.89 3.23 0.44
N LEU A 273 19.30 3.14 -0.75
CA LEU A 273 19.43 4.14 -1.81
C LEU A 273 18.10 4.82 -2.01
N ARG A 274 18.08 6.15 -2.04
CA ARG A 274 16.87 6.93 -2.30
C ARG A 274 16.89 7.48 -3.73
N SER A 275 15.88 7.13 -4.51
CA SER A 275 15.73 7.60 -5.90
C SER A 275 14.27 7.54 -6.35
N THR A 276 14.00 8.04 -7.55
CA THR A 276 12.66 7.96 -8.18
C THR A 276 12.51 6.74 -9.09
N ALA A 277 13.61 6.12 -9.51
CA ALA A 277 13.58 4.94 -10.36
C ALA A 277 14.84 4.07 -10.23
N PHE A 278 14.62 2.76 -10.25
CA PHE A 278 15.63 1.72 -10.24
C PHE A 278 15.32 0.68 -11.33
N THR A 279 16.34 0.06 -11.92
CA THR A 279 16.19 -1.19 -12.65
C THR A 279 16.79 -2.31 -11.84
N ILE A 280 16.05 -3.40 -11.65
CA ILE A 280 16.55 -4.64 -11.07
C ILE A 280 16.70 -5.67 -12.19
N ASP A 281 17.87 -6.27 -12.28
CA ASP A 281 18.23 -7.34 -13.22
C ASP A 281 19.08 -8.41 -12.51
N GLY A 282 19.57 -9.38 -13.26
CA GLY A 282 20.29 -10.54 -12.75
C GLY A 282 19.31 -11.59 -12.23
N GLY A 283 19.76 -12.37 -11.26
CA GLY A 283 18.92 -13.43 -10.71
C GLY A 283 18.87 -14.70 -11.57
N ARG A 284 17.85 -15.52 -11.31
CA ARG A 284 17.44 -16.62 -12.21
C ARG A 284 16.56 -16.07 -13.33
N ALA A 285 16.52 -16.76 -14.47
CA ALA A 285 15.56 -16.45 -15.53
C ALA A 285 14.13 -16.38 -14.96
N HIS A 286 13.44 -15.26 -15.21
CA HIS A 286 12.08 -14.98 -14.72
C HIS A 286 11.94 -15.03 -13.19
N GLU A 287 12.94 -14.55 -12.45
CA GLU A 287 12.83 -14.40 -11.00
C GLU A 287 11.61 -13.54 -10.62
N PRO A 288 10.75 -14.00 -9.68
CA PRO A 288 9.56 -13.26 -9.28
C PRO A 288 9.90 -11.91 -8.67
N VAL A 289 9.04 -10.94 -8.95
CA VAL A 289 9.01 -9.66 -8.25
C VAL A 289 7.67 -9.59 -7.52
N GLN A 290 7.74 -9.52 -6.19
CA GLN A 290 6.54 -9.28 -5.39
C GLN A 290 6.26 -7.78 -5.29
N GLY A 291 4.99 -7.44 -5.10
CA GLY A 291 4.55 -6.12 -4.64
C GLY A 291 3.34 -6.26 -3.73
N ASP A 292 3.37 -5.59 -2.57
CA ASP A 292 2.34 -5.64 -1.53
C ASP A 292 1.86 -7.06 -1.13
N GLY A 293 2.72 -8.07 -1.31
CA GLY A 293 2.46 -9.46 -0.94
C GLY A 293 1.83 -10.35 -2.02
N ASP A 294 1.82 -9.90 -3.28
CA ASP A 294 1.45 -10.69 -4.47
C ASP A 294 2.52 -10.54 -5.57
N ILE A 295 2.57 -11.46 -6.55
CA ILE A 295 3.53 -11.38 -7.66
C ILE A 295 3.01 -10.43 -8.74
N ILE A 296 3.76 -9.36 -9.00
CA ILE A 296 3.31 -8.27 -9.91
C ILE A 296 4.19 -8.12 -11.16
N ALA A 297 5.41 -8.65 -11.13
CA ALA A 297 6.34 -8.59 -12.25
C ALA A 297 7.36 -9.74 -12.20
N ARG A 298 8.26 -9.77 -13.19
CA ARG A 298 9.40 -10.69 -13.31
C ARG A 298 10.64 -9.88 -13.66
N LEU A 299 11.82 -10.33 -13.22
CA LEU A 299 13.08 -9.72 -13.65
C LEU A 299 13.39 -10.03 -15.13
N PRO A 300 14.06 -9.11 -15.86
CA PRO A 300 14.41 -7.75 -15.43
C PRO A 300 13.18 -6.84 -15.32
N THR A 301 13.16 -5.94 -14.33
CA THR A 301 12.06 -4.98 -14.18
C THR A 301 12.53 -3.60 -13.75
N ARG A 302 11.83 -2.58 -14.25
CA ARG A 302 11.98 -1.21 -13.77
C ARG A 302 10.98 -0.96 -12.64
N MET A 303 11.48 -0.46 -11.52
CA MET A 303 10.68 0.06 -10.42
C MET A 303 10.80 1.58 -10.40
N SER A 304 9.69 2.30 -10.37
CA SER A 304 9.70 3.77 -10.29
C SER A 304 8.57 4.30 -9.43
N VAL A 305 8.67 5.56 -9.04
CA VAL A 305 7.48 6.31 -8.62
C VAL A 305 6.50 6.36 -9.80
N ALA A 306 5.23 6.12 -9.53
CA ALA A 306 4.17 6.21 -10.52
C ALA A 306 3.84 7.68 -10.82
N ASP A 307 3.38 7.95 -12.04
CA ASP A 307 2.93 9.29 -12.43
C ASP A 307 1.61 9.66 -11.73
N GLU A 308 0.83 8.65 -11.34
CA GLU A 308 -0.44 8.83 -10.66
C GLU A 308 -0.29 8.96 -9.14
N THR A 309 -1.20 9.71 -8.54
CA THR A 309 -1.37 9.79 -7.08
C THR A 309 -2.80 9.43 -6.72
N VAL A 310 -2.98 8.86 -5.52
CA VAL A 310 -4.30 8.53 -4.98
C VAL A 310 -4.56 9.39 -3.75
N GLY A 311 -5.77 9.93 -3.62
CA GLY A 311 -6.19 10.54 -2.36
C GLY A 311 -6.44 9.44 -1.33
N LEU A 312 -5.80 9.51 -0.17
CA LEU A 312 -6.00 8.57 0.94
C LEU A 312 -6.54 9.33 2.15
N VAL A 313 -7.54 8.77 2.82
CA VAL A 313 -8.07 9.29 4.09
C VAL A 313 -7.11 8.96 5.23
N PHE A 314 -6.61 9.98 5.91
CA PHE A 314 -5.74 9.87 7.07
C PHE A 314 -6.54 9.97 8.38
N PRO A 315 -6.00 9.46 9.51
CA PRO A 315 -6.55 9.79 10.83
C PRO A 315 -6.51 11.31 11.05
N ALA A 316 -7.56 11.83 11.69
CA ALA A 316 -7.70 13.24 12.08
C ALA A 316 -6.74 13.65 13.19
#